data_AF-A0A0N4Y8G1-F1
#
_entry.id   AF-A0A0N4Y8G1-F1
#
_cell.length_a   1.000
_cell.length_b   1.000
_cell.length_c   1.000
_cell.angle_alpha   90.00
_cell.angle_beta   90.00
_cell.angle_gamma   90.00
#
_symmetry.space_group_name_H-M   'P 1'
#
loop_
_entity.id
_entity.type
_entity.pdbx_description
1 polymer ?
#
loop_
_entity_poly.entity_id
_entity_poly.type
_entity_poly.pdbx_seq_one_letter_code
_entity_poly.pdbx_strand_id
1 'polypeptide(L)'
;MCKEKYVGETGRPLCTRIIEHLDGLRRITVSTPLGEHRAKRHEGAHVEVAVSILACESDIVARKTLEAFCISAKDPHINRKEECVAVTQELTPFTDLCGFRMK
;
A
#
# COMPACT_ATOMS: atom_id res chain seq x y z
N MET A 1 -16.94 -5.55 -6.49
CA MET A 1 -15.47 -5.66 -6.44
C MET A 1 -14.94 -4.77 -5.33
N CYS A 2 -14.01 -5.28 -4.51
CA CYS A 2 -13.30 -4.46 -3.53
C CYS A 2 -12.52 -3.36 -4.26
N LYS A 3 -12.73 -2.10 -3.91
CA LYS A 3 -11.96 -0.96 -4.46
C LYS A 3 -10.96 -0.38 -3.45
N GLU A 4 -10.80 -1.08 -2.31
CA GLU A 4 -9.86 -0.67 -1.28
C GLU A 4 -8.42 -0.88 -1.76
N LYS A 5 -7.52 -0.01 -1.32
CA LYS A 5 -6.14 0.05 -1.77
C LYS A 5 -5.20 -0.24 -0.61
N TYR A 6 -4.02 -0.75 -0.97
CA TYR A 6 -2.85 -0.86 -0.11
C TYR A 6 -1.68 -0.16 -0.81
N VAL A 7 -0.86 0.54 -0.05
CA VAL A 7 0.40 1.16 -0.48
C VAL A 7 1.50 0.56 0.38
N GLY A 8 2.60 0.16 -0.27
CA GLY A 8 3.77 -0.36 0.42
C GLY A 8 5.04 -0.06 -0.34
N GLU A 9 6.14 0.12 0.39
CA GLU A 9 7.49 0.22 -0.13
C GLU A 9 8.14 -1.16 -0.22
N THR A 10 9.09 -1.30 -1.14
CA THR A 10 10.06 -2.37 -1.02
C THR A 10 11.43 -1.95 -1.54
N GLY A 11 12.46 -2.11 -0.70
CA GLY A 11 13.87 -2.07 -1.13
C GLY A 11 14.37 -3.38 -1.73
N ARG A 12 13.54 -4.43 -1.76
CA ARG A 12 13.85 -5.74 -2.37
C ARG A 12 13.28 -5.79 -3.79
N PRO A 13 13.63 -6.82 -4.60
CA PRO A 13 12.98 -7.02 -5.88
C PRO A 13 11.45 -7.05 -5.75
N LEU A 14 10.77 -6.28 -6.61
CA LEU A 14 9.31 -6.12 -6.57
C LEU A 14 8.57 -7.46 -6.62
N CYS A 15 9.07 -8.42 -7.41
CA CYS A 15 8.49 -9.77 -7.51
C CYS A 15 8.43 -10.48 -6.16
N THR A 16 9.45 -10.35 -5.31
CA THR A 16 9.47 -10.94 -3.96
C THR A 16 8.34 -10.37 -3.12
N ARG A 17 8.12 -9.05 -3.17
CA ARG A 17 7.04 -8.40 -2.41
C ARG A 17 5.66 -8.79 -2.92
N ILE A 18 5.49 -8.90 -4.23
CA ILE A 18 4.23 -9.36 -4.84
C ILE A 18 3.92 -10.79 -4.37
N ILE A 19 4.89 -11.71 -4.40
CA ILE A 19 4.69 -13.10 -3.99
C ILE A 19 4.26 -13.19 -2.52
N GLU A 20 4.92 -12.45 -1.62
CA GLU A 20 4.53 -12.43 -0.20
C GLU A 20 3.09 -11.95 0.01
N HIS A 21 2.67 -10.92 -0.73
CA HIS A 21 1.30 -10.41 -0.66
C HIS A 21 0.28 -11.43 -1.18
N LEU A 22 0.58 -12.10 -2.29
CA LEU A 22 -0.27 -13.15 -2.85
C LEU A 22 -0.35 -14.38 -1.92
N ASP A 23 0.76 -14.77 -1.29
CA ASP A 23 0.78 -15.87 -0.32
C ASP A 23 -0.02 -15.53 0.94
N GLY A 24 0.14 -14.31 1.47
CA GLY A 24 -0.64 -13.81 2.61
C GLY A 24 -2.14 -13.76 2.30
N LEU A 25 -2.51 -13.33 1.09
CA LEU A 25 -3.89 -13.37 0.61
C LEU A 25 -4.40 -14.80 0.52
N ARG A 26 -3.69 -15.68 -0.20
CA ARG A 26 -4.08 -17.06 -0.46
C ARG A 26 -4.35 -17.81 0.84
N ARG A 27 -3.45 -17.66 1.82
CA ARG A 27 -3.52 -18.32 3.13
C ARG A 27 -4.43 -17.61 4.14
N ILE A 28 -4.95 -16.41 3.82
CA ILE A 28 -5.72 -15.57 4.73
C ILE A 28 -4.91 -15.30 6.02
N THR A 29 -3.63 -14.97 5.85
CA THR A 29 -2.73 -14.71 6.98
C THR A 29 -3.13 -13.39 7.63
N VAL A 30 -3.87 -13.45 8.75
CA VAL A 30 -4.42 -12.27 9.45
C VAL A 30 -3.36 -11.32 10.02
N SER A 31 -2.11 -11.76 10.14
CA SER A 31 -1.01 -10.86 10.50
C SER A 31 -0.55 -9.96 9.34
N THR A 32 -0.95 -10.27 8.09
CA THR A 32 -0.70 -9.42 6.91
C THR A 32 -1.91 -8.52 6.63
N PRO A 33 -1.72 -7.26 6.19
CA PRO A 33 -2.83 -6.35 5.92
C PRO A 33 -3.85 -6.91 4.90
N LEU A 34 -3.36 -7.50 3.81
CA LEU A 34 -4.22 -8.04 2.75
C LEU A 34 -4.96 -9.32 3.20
N GLY A 35 -4.29 -10.21 3.95
CA GLY A 35 -4.92 -11.42 4.49
C GLY A 35 -6.00 -11.10 5.52
N GLU A 36 -5.75 -10.13 6.39
CA GLU A 36 -6.74 -9.60 7.34
C GLU A 36 -7.93 -8.96 6.64
N HIS A 37 -7.68 -8.12 5.64
CA HIS A 37 -8.73 -7.49 4.84
C HIS A 37 -9.61 -8.54 4.15
N ARG A 38 -9.01 -9.57 3.51
CA ARG A 38 -9.76 -10.69 2.92
C ARG A 38 -10.65 -11.39 3.95
N ALA A 39 -10.13 -11.66 5.15
CA ALA A 39 -10.90 -12.30 6.21
C ALA A 39 -12.12 -11.45 6.64
N LYS A 40 -11.89 -10.15 6.88
CA LYS A 40 -12.89 -9.25 7.48
C LYS A 40 -13.89 -8.67 6.49
N ARG A 41 -13.48 -8.39 5.26
CA ARG A 41 -14.29 -7.68 4.24
C ARG A 41 -14.89 -8.60 3.19
N HIS A 42 -14.34 -9.80 3.04
CA HIS A 42 -14.76 -10.75 2.00
C HIS A 42 -15.15 -12.11 2.55
N GLU A 43 -15.20 -12.29 3.88
CA GLU A 43 -15.53 -13.57 4.54
C GLU A 43 -14.67 -14.74 4.01
N GLY A 44 -13.43 -14.45 3.61
CA GLY A 44 -12.53 -15.42 3.02
C GLY A 44 -12.80 -15.75 1.55
N ALA A 45 -13.73 -15.09 0.86
CA ALA A 45 -13.90 -15.23 -0.58
C ALA A 45 -12.63 -14.81 -1.35
N HIS A 46 -12.48 -15.32 -2.57
CA HIS A 46 -11.37 -14.94 -3.44
C HIS A 46 -11.49 -13.47 -3.86
N VAL A 47 -10.36 -12.76 -3.91
CA VAL A 47 -10.29 -11.34 -4.27
C VAL A 47 -9.24 -11.16 -5.36
N GLU A 48 -9.60 -10.45 -6.43
CA GLU A 48 -8.66 -10.05 -7.47
C GLU A 48 -7.84 -8.82 -7.03
N VAL A 49 -6.57 -8.79 -7.42
CA VAL A 49 -5.64 -7.71 -7.07
C VAL A 49 -4.96 -7.20 -8.34
N ALA A 50 -5.01 -5.89 -8.52
CA ALA A 50 -4.20 -5.18 -9.51
C ALA A 50 -3.02 -4.50 -8.80
N VAL A 51 -1.84 -4.53 -9.43
CA VAL A 51 -0.62 -3.93 -8.90
C VAL A 51 -0.11 -2.88 -9.88
N SER A 52 0.25 -1.70 -9.36
CA SER A 52 0.86 -0.61 -10.13
C SER A 52 2.04 -0.04 -9.36
N ILE A 53 3.13 0.26 -10.07
CA ILE A 53 4.28 0.97 -9.52
C ILE A 53 3.93 2.47 -9.46
N LEU A 54 3.99 3.06 -8.26
CA LEU A 54 3.72 4.50 -8.07
C LEU A 54 4.97 5.36 -8.30
N ALA A 55 6.13 4.90 -7.85
CA ALA A 55 7.42 5.57 -7.99
C ALA A 55 8.58 4.55 -7.82
N CYS A 56 9.76 4.90 -8.31
CA CYS A 56 10.99 4.11 -8.17
C CYS A 56 12.15 5.04 -7.79
N GLU A 57 12.78 4.81 -6.63
CA GLU A 57 13.92 5.59 -6.15
C GLU A 57 15.02 4.69 -5.60
N SER A 58 16.28 5.05 -5.81
CA SER A 58 17.44 4.30 -5.29
C SER A 58 17.68 4.57 -3.80
N ASP A 59 17.38 5.79 -3.34
CA ASP A 59 17.55 6.20 -1.95
C ASP A 59 16.44 5.66 -1.04
N ILE A 60 16.83 5.12 0.12
CA ILE A 60 15.89 4.53 1.08
C ILE A 60 15.01 5.58 1.76
N VAL A 61 15.55 6.77 2.04
CA VAL A 61 14.80 7.86 2.67
C VAL A 61 13.76 8.39 1.68
N ALA A 62 14.12 8.54 0.42
CA ALA A 62 13.20 8.93 -0.65
C ALA A 62 12.04 7.92 -0.80
N ARG A 63 12.33 6.61 -0.89
CA ARG A 63 11.27 5.59 -1.01
C ARG A 63 10.32 5.57 0.19
N LYS A 64 10.84 5.62 1.42
CA LYS A 64 10.01 5.66 2.63
C LYS A 64 9.19 6.95 2.74
N THR A 65 9.79 8.07 2.36
CA THR A 65 9.08 9.37 2.31
C THR A 65 7.94 9.32 1.29
N LEU A 66 8.18 8.76 0.10
CA LEU A 66 7.16 8.60 -0.94
C LEU A 66 6.04 7.63 -0.54
N GLU A 67 6.36 6.52 0.15
CA GLU A 67 5.37 5.60 0.70
C GLU A 67 4.44 6.32 1.68
N ALA A 68 5.02 6.99 2.68
CA ALA A 68 4.26 7.70 3.70
C ALA A 68 3.44 8.86 3.09
N PHE A 69 4.02 9.60 2.14
CA PHE A 69 3.30 10.62 1.39
C PHE A 69 2.12 10.02 0.62
N CYS A 70 2.31 8.90 -0.06
CA CYS A 70 1.24 8.23 -0.81
C CYS A 70 0.15 7.66 0.10
N ILE A 71 0.50 7.14 1.28
CA ILE A 71 -0.48 6.69 2.28
C ILE A 71 -1.30 7.89 2.76
N SER A 72 -0.64 8.99 3.13
CA SER A 72 -1.31 10.23 3.58
C SER A 72 -2.23 10.81 2.49
N ALA A 73 -1.74 10.92 1.25
CA ALA A 73 -2.48 11.53 0.15
C ALA A 73 -3.62 10.66 -0.39
N LYS A 74 -3.49 9.32 -0.36
CA LYS A 74 -4.47 8.40 -0.95
C LYS A 74 -5.43 7.78 0.06
N ASP A 75 -5.14 7.90 1.36
CA ASP A 75 -5.87 7.30 2.47
C ASP A 75 -6.29 5.82 2.21
N PRO A 76 -5.33 4.92 1.94
CA PRO A 76 -5.62 3.55 1.57
C PRO A 76 -6.21 2.74 2.74
N HIS A 77 -7.46 2.29 2.61
CA HIS A 77 -8.19 1.57 3.67
C HIS A 77 -7.58 0.23 4.13
N ILE A 78 -6.73 -0.43 3.32
CA ILE A 78 -6.11 -1.70 3.69
C ILE A 78 -4.87 -1.47 4.56
N ASN A 79 -4.17 -0.35 4.41
CA ASN A 79 -3.03 -0.02 5.26
C ASN A 79 -3.45 0.06 6.71
N ARG A 80 -2.61 -0.47 7.59
CA ARG A 80 -2.85 -0.35 9.02
C ARG A 80 -2.55 1.06 9.50
N LYS A 81 -3.19 1.47 10.59
CA LYS A 81 -2.94 2.79 11.19
C LYS A 81 -1.49 2.93 11.65
N GLU A 82 -0.85 1.82 12.04
CA GLU A 82 0.55 1.78 12.45
C GLU A 82 1.53 1.84 11.25
N GLU A 83 1.07 1.48 10.04
CA GLU A 83 1.83 1.63 8.78
C GLU A 83 1.75 3.07 8.23
N CYS A 84 0.81 3.88 8.73
CA CYS A 84 0.75 5.31 8.45
C CYS A 84 1.87 6.00 9.24
N VAL A 85 3.09 5.92 8.72
CA VAL A 85 4.21 6.70 9.23
C VAL A 85 3.80 8.16 9.12
N ALA A 86 3.79 8.88 10.23
CA ALA A 86 3.51 10.31 10.28
C ALA A 86 4.61 11.09 9.55
N VAL A 87 4.66 11.00 8.22
CA VAL A 87 5.40 11.93 7.37
C VAL A 87 4.51 13.16 7.21
N THR A 88 4.67 13.97 8.25
CA THR A 88 4.74 15.43 8.31
C THR A 88 3.56 16.23 7.74
N GLN A 89 2.92 16.98 8.65
CA GLN A 89 2.10 18.16 8.37
C GLN A 89 2.73 19.10 7.32
N GLU A 90 4.05 19.06 7.17
CA GLU A 90 4.84 19.81 6.19
C GLU A 90 4.62 19.38 4.73
N LEU A 91 4.25 18.11 4.47
CA LEU A 91 4.00 17.63 3.11
C LEU A 91 2.53 17.74 2.68
N THR A 92 1.62 17.99 3.62
CA THR A 92 0.18 18.19 3.36
C THR A 92 -0.11 19.22 2.25
N PRO A 93 0.60 20.36 2.13
CA PRO A 93 0.34 21.33 1.07
C PRO A 93 0.68 20.83 -0.35
N PHE A 94 1.44 19.74 -0.47
CA PHE A 94 1.93 19.22 -1.76
C PHE A 94 1.08 18.06 -2.30
N THR A 95 0.12 17.54 -1.53
CA THR A 95 -0.74 16.43 -1.95
C THR A 95 -1.54 16.76 -3.22
N ASP A 96 -2.01 18.01 -3.34
CA ASP A 96 -2.76 18.50 -4.49
C ASP A 96 -1.86 18.83 -5.70
N LEU A 97 -0.59 19.15 -5.46
CA LEU A 97 0.38 19.56 -6.49
C LEU A 97 1.02 18.38 -7.21
N CYS A 98 1.16 17.23 -6.55
CA CYS A 98 1.90 16.10 -7.09
C CYS A 98 1.20 15.39 -8.26
N GLY A 99 0.04 15.86 -8.74
CA GLY A 99 -0.50 15.46 -10.03
C GLY A 99 -0.59 13.95 -10.20
N PHE A 100 -0.82 13.19 -9.11
CA PHE A 100 -1.08 11.76 -9.13
C PHE A 100 -2.46 11.49 -9.75
N ARG A 101 -2.70 12.01 -10.96
CA ARG A 101 -3.71 11.54 -11.90
C ARG A 101 -3.28 10.13 -12.30
N MET A 102 -3.77 9.15 -11.56
CA MET A 102 -3.79 7.78 -12.03
C MET A 102 -4.84 7.71 -13.14
N LYS A 103 -4.44 7.32 -14.34
CA LYS A 103 -5.37 6.75 -15.33
C LYS A 103 -5.87 5.40 -14.81
#